data_AF-A0A3Q1BAQ4-F1
#
_entry.id   AF-A0A3Q1BAQ4-F1
#
_cell.length_a   1.000
_cell.length_b   1.000
_cell.length_c   1.000
_cell.angle_alpha   90.00
_cell.angle_beta   90.00
_cell.angle_gamma   90.00
#
_symmetry.space_group_name_H-M   'P 1'
#
loop_
_entity.id
_entity.type
_entity.pdbx_description
1 polymer ?
#
loop_
_entity_poly.entity_id
_entity_poly.type
_entity_poly.pdbx_seq_one_letter_code
_entity_poly.pdbx_strand_id
1 'polypeptide(L)' 'MCGLFAGLLKAPRALIVRTGVQQRATYIHGKPPKDKIGETAFALTVLTLTVLGPSGWILSHLDDYKTRGP' A
#
# COMPACT_ATOMS: atom_id res chain seq x y z
N MET A 1 26.61 -11.13 44.52
CA MET A 1 26.26 -12.07 43.42
C MET A 1 24.96 -11.61 42.77
N CYS A 2 25.03 -10.59 41.92
CA CYS A 2 23.86 -10.08 41.20
C CYS A 2 24.38 -9.34 39.97
N GLY A 3 24.25 -9.94 38.79
CA GLY A 3 24.80 -9.34 37.57
C GLY A 3 24.66 -10.16 36.29
N LEU A 4 23.91 -11.27 36.29
CA LEU A 4 23.86 -12.19 35.13
C LEU A 4 22.63 -12.03 34.22
N PHE A 5 21.84 -10.95 34.34
CA PHE A 5 20.58 -10.79 33.55
C PHE A 5 20.44 -9.46 32.80
N ALA A 6 21.54 -8.79 32.44
CA ALA A 6 21.49 -7.53 31.69
C ALA A 6 22.00 -7.64 30.24
N GLY A 7 21.87 -8.81 29.60
CA GLY A 7 22.55 -9.09 28.32
C GLY A 7 21.70 -9.36 27.08
N LEU A 8 20.39 -9.58 27.18
CA LEU A 8 19.66 -10.30 26.11
C LEU A 8 18.55 -9.55 25.35
N LEU A 9 18.50 -8.22 25.40
CA LEU A 9 17.53 -7.43 24.61
C LEU A 9 18.15 -6.16 24.02
N LYS A 10 19.19 -6.31 23.19
CA LYS A 10 19.65 -5.26 22.27
C LYS A 10 20.00 -5.86 20.91
N ALA A 11 19.01 -6.48 20.27
CA ALA A 11 19.09 -6.75 18.84
C ALA A 11 18.22 -5.72 18.12
N PRO A 12 18.79 -4.66 17.52
CA PRO A 12 18.04 -3.95 16.51
C PRO A 12 17.84 -4.93 15.34
N ARG A 13 16.59 -5.32 15.08
CA ARG A 13 16.21 -5.84 13.77
C ARG A 13 16.41 -4.68 12.79
N ALA A 14 17.63 -4.58 12.27
CA ALA A 14 17.89 -3.76 11.10
C ALA A 14 17.04 -4.36 9.97
N LEU A 15 15.93 -3.70 9.67
CA LEU A 15 15.31 -3.83 8.36
C LEU A 15 16.40 -3.45 7.36
N ILE A 16 17.03 -4.46 6.75
CA ILE A 16 17.90 -4.26 5.61
C ILE A 16 16.97 -3.81 4.49
N VAL A 17 16.79 -2.49 4.39
CA VAL A 17 16.27 -1.85 3.19
C VAL A 17 17.31 -2.12 2.12
N ARG A 18 17.13 -3.20 1.35
CA ARG A 18 17.86 -3.37 0.11
C ARG A 18 17.43 -2.22 -0.79
N THR A 19 18.24 -1.18 -0.84
CA THR A 19 18.19 -0.18 -1.90
C THR A 19 18.59 -0.91 -3.17
N GLY A 20 17.61 -1.56 -3.82
CA GLY A 20 17.80 -2.07 -5.17
C GLY A 20 18.36 -0.94 -6.02
N VAL A 21 19.45 -1.19 -6.73
CA VAL A 21 19.99 -0.27 -7.73
C VAL A 21 18.88 -0.04 -8.73
N GLN A 22 18.17 1.07 -8.60
CA GLN A 22 17.19 1.50 -9.58
C GLN A 22 17.99 1.84 -10.84
N GLN A 23 17.89 1.01 -11.89
CA GLN A 23 18.42 1.34 -13.21
C GLN A 23 17.65 2.57 -13.72
N ARG A 24 18.15 3.76 -13.38
CA ARG A 24 17.61 5.02 -13.88
C ARG A 24 18.11 5.20 -15.30
N ALA A 25 17.20 5.08 -16.26
CA ALA A 25 17.48 5.40 -17.66
C ALA A 25 17.66 6.92 -17.82
N THR A 26 18.89 7.42 -17.63
CA THR A 26 19.21 8.85 -17.66
C THR A 26 18.95 9.50 -19.03
N TYR A 27 18.95 8.72 -20.11
CA TYR A 27 18.70 9.23 -21.46
C TYR A 27 17.21 9.51 -21.76
N ILE A 28 16.28 9.03 -20.91
CA ILE A 28 14.85 9.23 -21.10
C ILE A 28 14.41 10.47 -20.33
N HIS A 29 13.96 11.49 -21.06
CA HIS A 29 13.46 12.73 -20.49
C HIS A 29 12.03 13.02 -20.98
N GLY A 30 11.19 13.49 -20.07
CA GLY A 30 9.84 13.96 -20.37
C GLY A 30 9.82 15.48 -20.58
N LYS A 31 8.91 15.96 -21.43
CA LYS A 31 8.58 17.39 -21.50
C LYS A 31 7.89 17.81 -20.19
N PRO A 32 8.02 19.08 -19.75
CA PRO A 32 7.29 19.56 -18.59
C PRO A 32 5.77 19.32 -18.71
N PRO A 33 5.05 19.11 -17.60
CA PRO A 33 3.61 18.97 -17.62
C PRO A 33 2.97 20.19 -18.28
N LYS A 34 2.02 19.96 -19.19
CA LYS A 34 1.20 21.05 -19.77
C LYS A 34 0.33 21.70 -18.70
N ASP A 35 -0.20 20.87 -17.80
CA ASP A 35 -1.08 21.26 -16.71
C ASP A 35 -0.57 20.71 -15.38
N LYS A 36 -0.82 21.46 -14.30
CA LYS A 36 -0.45 21.04 -12.94
C LYS A 36 -1.54 20.14 -12.39
N ILE A 37 -1.22 18.87 -12.13
CA ILE A 37 -2.13 17.93 -11.47
C ILE A 37 -1.95 18.12 -9.95
N GLY A 38 -2.83 18.92 -9.33
CA GLY A 38 -2.78 19.22 -7.88
C GLY A 38 -3.55 18.24 -6.99
N GLU A 39 -4.51 17.52 -7.56
CA GLU A 39 -5.53 16.76 -6.82
C GLU A 39 -5.35 15.24 -6.94
N THR A 40 -4.10 14.78 -7.01
CA THR A 40 -3.78 13.36 -7.17
C THR A 40 -4.35 12.50 -6.04
N ALA A 41 -4.30 12.99 -4.80
CA ALA A 41 -4.87 12.28 -3.66
C ALA A 41 -6.39 12.09 -3.81
N PHE A 42 -7.11 13.12 -4.26
CA PHE A 42 -8.54 13.04 -4.53
C PHE A 42 -8.82 12.02 -5.64
N ALA A 43 -8.14 12.12 -6.77
CA ALA A 43 -8.31 11.18 -7.89
C ALA A 43 -8.04 9.73 -7.48
N LEU A 44 -6.99 9.48 -6.69
CA LEU A 44 -6.69 8.14 -6.17
C LEU A 44 -7.79 7.65 -5.22
N THR A 45 -8.25 8.49 -4.30
CA THR A 45 -9.34 8.10 -3.38
C THR A 45 -10.62 7.77 -4.12
N VAL A 46 -11.01 8.56 -5.12
CA VAL A 46 -12.20 8.33 -5.94
C VAL A 46 -12.06 7.03 -6.73
N LEU A 47 -10.91 6.79 -7.36
CA LEU A 47 -10.64 5.54 -8.07
C LEU A 47 -10.78 4.33 -7.13
N THR A 48 -10.15 4.40 -5.96
CA THR A 48 -10.23 3.36 -4.93
C THR A 48 -11.67 3.11 -4.49
N LEU A 49 -12.43 4.16 -4.15
CA LEU A 49 -13.83 4.04 -3.75
C LEU A 49 -14.73 3.51 -4.87
N THR A 50 -14.44 3.85 -6.12
CA THR A 50 -15.22 3.39 -7.29
C THR A 50 -15.06 1.90 -7.51
N VAL A 51 -13.88 1.33 -7.25
CA VAL A 51 -13.65 -0.11 -7.34
C VAL A 51 -14.16 -0.82 -6.09
N LEU A 52 -13.75 -0.36 -4.90
CA LEU A 52 -14.07 -1.03 -3.63
C LEU A 52 -15.52 -0.85 -3.18
N GLY A 53 -16.20 0.22 -3.58
CA GLY A 53 -17.61 0.45 -3.26
C GLY A 53 -18.53 -0.67 -3.75
N PRO A 54 -18.63 -0.91 -5.08
CA PRO A 54 -19.47 -1.98 -5.61
C PRO A 54 -18.97 -3.36 -5.17
N SER A 55 -17.65 -3.59 -5.12
CA SER A 55 -17.11 -4.87 -4.63
C SER A 55 -17.48 -5.13 -3.17
N GLY A 56 -17.36 -4.12 -2.30
CA GLY A 56 -17.71 -4.20 -0.88
C GLY A 56 -19.20 -4.46 -0.67
N TRP A 57 -20.07 -3.82 -1.46
CA TRP A 57 -21.52 -4.08 -1.44
C TRP A 57 -21.84 -5.51 -1.83
N ILE A 58 -21.24 -6.04 -2.90
CA ILE A 58 -21.50 -7.43 -3.34
C ILE A 58 -21.02 -8.41 -2.26
N LEU A 59 -19.83 -8.20 -1.72
CA LEU A 59 -19.23 -9.05 -0.70
C LEU A 59 -20.00 -9.02 0.64
N SER A 60 -20.60 -7.88 1.01
CA SER A 60 -21.39 -7.78 2.24
C SER A 60 -22.72 -8.53 2.17
N HIS A 61 -23.24 -8.77 0.96
CA HIS A 61 -24.53 -9.44 0.73
C HIS A 61 -24.38 -10.94 0.38
N LEU A 62 -23.21 -11.54 0.59
CA LEU A 62 -22.98 -12.95 0.24
C LEU A 62 -23.95 -13.91 0.95
N ASP A 63 -24.31 -13.65 2.21
CA ASP A 63 -25.25 -14.51 2.95
C ASP A 63 -26.69 -14.39 2.42
N ASP A 64 -27.08 -13.20 1.96
CA ASP A 64 -28.37 -12.98 1.29
C ASP A 64 -28.43 -13.71 -0.05
N TYR A 65 -27.32 -13.83 -0.77
CA TYR A 65 -27.28 -14.58 -2.03
C TYR A 65 -27.32 -16.10 -1.79
N LYS A 66 -26.76 -16.60 -0.68
CA LYS A 66 -26.76 -18.02 -0.32
C LYS A 66 -28.13 -18.55 0.09
N THR A 67 -28.95 -17.70 0.71
CA THR A 67 -30.29 -18.07 1.22
C THR A 67 -31.40 -17.94 0.19
N ARG A 68 -31.09 -17.37 -0.99
CA ARG A 68 -32.03 -17.15 -2.11
C ARG A 68 -31.94 -18.21 -3.21
N GLY A 69 -31.28 -19.34 -2.97
CA GLY A 69 -31.40 -20.51 -3.84
C GLY A 69 -32.78 -21.18 -3.71
N PRO A 70 -33.26 -21.90 -4.73
CA PRO A 70 -34.48 -22.71 -4.62
C PRO A 70 -34.43 -23.71 -3.46
#